data_AF-A0A452T0A6-F1
#
_entry.id   AF-A0A452T0A6-F1
#
_cell.length_a   1.000
_cell.length_b   1.000
_cell.length_c   1.000
_cell.angle_alpha   90.00
_cell.angle_beta   90.00
_cell.angle_gamma   90.00
#
_symmetry.space_group_name_H-M   'P 1'
#
loop_
_entity.id
_entity.type
_entity.pdbx_description
1 polymer ?
#
loop_
_entity_poly.entity_id
_entity_poly.type
_entity_poly.pdbx_seq_one_letter_code
_entity_poly.pdbx_strand_id
1 'polypeptide(L)'
;MALLPPWTCVLVACFSASLAGTSDVPDPYPPLWKMSAGQFSDYRVENGKYIIDPWVYNERMGMYKILVNKTASYFENIVANNDQNILWGLPLQHGWQYRTGRLADPRQRKGCGYESGDPLCISVDSWWADMNYFLSALPFLAAVDSGVMGISSDQVMLLPPPKDQTKFCLNVSSCLSSFPETMSKWNTFYQHLQDPSSSFENLLKYLWAAHVSSLDYASRIFEDRLEYYSKPEADFGRNWCVAVEYLAASLFPTTLVRTYEYQKGLPPRMLVNGDRAPFIRDFTVFQNTVLLVLSKGLIMTLTFWENEKKSTSK
;
A
#
# COMPACT_ATOMS: atom_id res chain seq x y z
N MET A 1 -23.36 13.00 13.54
CA MET A 1 -22.93 11.59 13.52
C MET A 1 -23.44 10.98 12.23
N ALA A 2 -22.58 10.88 11.21
CA ALA A 2 -22.96 10.17 9.99
C ALA A 2 -22.91 8.67 10.30
N LEU A 3 -24.06 8.00 10.21
CA LEU A 3 -24.13 6.54 10.31
C LEU A 3 -23.32 5.97 9.14
N LEU A 4 -22.26 5.20 9.46
CA LEU A 4 -21.52 4.49 8.44
C LEU A 4 -22.47 3.52 7.71
N PRO A 5 -22.40 3.41 6.37
CA PRO A 5 -23.27 2.51 5.62
C PRO A 5 -23.17 1.06 6.13
N PRO A 6 -24.25 0.26 6.14
CA PRO A 6 -24.25 -1.13 6.68
C PRO A 6 -23.13 -2.04 6.15
N TRP A 7 -22.55 -1.71 4.99
CA TRP A 7 -21.52 -2.49 4.30
C TRP A 7 -20.11 -2.20 4.77
N THR A 8 -19.84 -1.03 5.37
CA THR A 8 -18.57 -0.82 6.08
C THR A 8 -18.47 -1.78 7.24
N CYS A 9 -19.59 -2.03 7.94
CA CYS A 9 -19.67 -3.06 8.97
C CYS A 9 -19.46 -4.46 8.40
N VAL A 10 -19.90 -4.77 7.18
CA VAL A 10 -19.67 -6.08 6.52
C VAL A 10 -18.21 -6.24 6.10
N LEU A 11 -17.57 -5.22 5.51
CA LEU A 11 -16.13 -5.24 5.20
C LEU A 11 -15.33 -5.45 6.49
N VAL A 12 -15.55 -4.59 7.49
CA VAL A 12 -14.86 -4.68 8.79
C VAL A 12 -15.15 -6.02 9.49
N ALA A 13 -16.38 -6.55 9.41
CA ALA A 13 -16.73 -7.85 10.00
C ALA A 13 -16.09 -9.02 9.24
N CYS A 14 -16.04 -9.01 7.90
CA CYS A 14 -15.30 -9.99 7.12
C CYS A 14 -13.81 -9.99 7.50
N PHE A 15 -13.23 -8.80 7.72
CA PHE A 15 -11.84 -8.66 8.15
C PHE A 15 -11.60 -8.93 9.64
N SER A 16 -12.65 -8.95 10.47
CA SER A 16 -12.56 -9.25 11.90
C SER A 16 -12.80 -10.73 12.20
N ALA A 17 -13.63 -11.40 11.41
CA ALA A 17 -13.92 -12.83 11.55
C ALA A 17 -12.71 -13.73 11.22
N SER A 18 -11.77 -13.26 10.40
CA SER A 18 -10.51 -13.97 10.12
C SER A 18 -9.55 -14.00 11.32
N LEU A 19 -9.76 -13.18 12.35
CA LEU A 19 -8.91 -13.12 13.56
C LEU A 19 -9.28 -14.16 14.63
N ALA A 20 -10.37 -14.93 14.46
CA ALA A 20 -10.89 -15.83 15.49
C ALA A 20 -10.16 -17.18 15.62
N GLY A 21 -9.05 -17.40 14.91
CA GLY A 21 -8.28 -18.64 14.95
C GLY A 21 -6.86 -18.44 15.47
N THR A 22 -6.57 -18.87 16.71
CA THR A 22 -5.19 -19.06 17.18
C THR A 22 -4.60 -20.28 16.48
N SER A 23 -3.83 -20.04 15.43
CA SER A 23 -2.97 -21.04 14.79
C SER A 23 -1.54 -20.53 14.83
N ASP A 24 -0.57 -21.42 14.99
CA ASP A 24 0.87 -21.10 14.83
C ASP A 24 1.04 -20.33 13.53
N VAL A 25 1.26 -19.02 13.63
CA VAL A 25 1.21 -18.11 12.49
C VAL A 25 2.40 -18.46 11.59
N PRO A 26 2.18 -18.96 10.35
CA PRO A 26 3.26 -19.10 9.38
C PRO A 26 3.97 -17.76 9.24
N ASP A 27 5.30 -17.77 9.00
CA ASP A 27 6.14 -16.56 8.91
C ASP A 27 5.36 -15.35 8.36
N PRO A 28 4.92 -14.41 9.24
CA PRO A 28 3.96 -13.36 8.87
C PRO A 28 4.63 -12.27 8.03
N TYR A 29 5.95 -12.33 7.88
CA TYR A 29 6.71 -11.34 7.14
C TYR A 29 6.49 -11.47 5.63
N PRO A 30 6.61 -10.36 4.88
CA PRO A 30 6.53 -10.42 3.43
C PRO A 30 7.72 -11.21 2.84
N PRO A 31 7.60 -11.65 1.58
CA PRO A 31 8.67 -12.39 0.89
C PRO A 31 10.00 -11.63 0.95
N LEU A 32 11.09 -12.37 1.13
CA LEU A 32 12.45 -11.85 1.17
C LEU A 32 12.70 -10.78 2.26
N TRP A 33 11.81 -10.62 3.25
CA TRP A 33 11.96 -9.63 4.33
C TRP A 33 13.33 -9.71 5.03
N LYS A 34 13.76 -10.92 5.39
CA LYS A 34 15.04 -11.14 6.07
C LYS A 34 16.24 -10.74 5.21
N MET A 35 16.15 -10.92 3.90
CA MET A 35 17.22 -10.62 2.92
C MET A 35 17.22 -9.17 2.42
N SER A 36 16.12 -8.44 2.63
CA SER A 36 16.00 -7.03 2.24
C SER A 36 16.81 -6.13 3.19
N ALA A 37 17.32 -5.00 2.67
CA ALA A 37 18.09 -4.03 3.43
C ALA A 37 17.40 -3.65 4.75
N GLY A 38 18.12 -3.74 5.87
CA GLY A 38 17.62 -3.41 7.21
C GLY A 38 18.02 -2.03 7.70
N GLN A 39 19.00 -1.41 7.03
CA GLN A 39 19.60 -0.11 7.37
C GLN A 39 20.14 0.57 6.11
N PHE A 40 20.37 1.88 6.17
CA PHE A 40 20.84 2.66 5.01
C PHE A 40 22.18 2.19 4.45
N SER A 41 23.12 1.77 5.30
CA SER A 41 24.44 1.28 4.90
C SER A 41 24.41 -0.03 4.11
N ASP A 42 23.25 -0.70 4.03
CA ASP A 42 23.08 -1.89 3.19
C ASP A 42 22.86 -1.49 1.71
N TYR A 43 22.52 -0.22 1.43
CA TYR A 43 22.44 0.30 0.07
C TYR A 43 23.79 0.82 -0.43
N ARG A 44 23.92 0.88 -1.76
CA ARG A 44 25.06 1.53 -2.40
C ARG A 44 25.07 3.04 -2.09
N VAL A 45 26.28 3.59 -1.98
CA VAL A 45 26.49 5.02 -1.74
C VAL A 45 27.21 5.64 -2.94
N GLU A 46 26.64 6.70 -3.49
CA GLU A 46 27.23 7.48 -4.58
C GLU A 46 27.19 8.97 -4.22
N ASN A 47 28.34 9.66 -4.32
CA ASN A 47 28.45 11.09 -3.98
C ASN A 47 27.87 11.46 -2.60
N GLY A 48 28.04 10.58 -1.61
CA GLY A 48 27.54 10.78 -0.24
C GLY A 48 26.04 10.53 -0.06
N LYS A 49 25.35 9.97 -1.06
CA LYS A 49 23.92 9.64 -1.02
C LYS A 49 23.70 8.14 -1.09
N TYR A 50 22.77 7.63 -0.30
CA TYR A 50 22.23 6.29 -0.44
C TYR A 50 21.36 6.23 -1.69
N ILE A 51 21.74 5.37 -2.63
CA ILE A 51 21.00 5.17 -3.88
C ILE A 51 20.17 3.92 -3.75
N ILE A 52 18.86 4.06 -3.95
CA ILE A 52 17.90 2.96 -3.84
C ILE A 52 17.18 2.83 -5.19
N ASP A 53 17.11 1.63 -5.75
CA ASP A 53 16.28 1.34 -6.91
C ASP A 53 14.92 0.79 -6.47
N PRO A 54 13.87 1.64 -6.38
CA PRO A 54 12.55 1.15 -6.01
C PRO A 54 11.95 0.26 -7.10
N TRP A 55 12.54 0.10 -8.27
CA TRP A 55 12.07 -0.83 -9.31
C TRP A 55 12.67 -2.23 -9.16
N VAL A 56 13.44 -2.46 -8.09
CA VAL A 56 13.86 -3.79 -7.65
C VAL A 56 13.16 -4.14 -6.34
N TYR A 57 12.54 -5.32 -6.28
CA TYR A 57 11.67 -5.73 -5.19
C TYR A 57 12.32 -5.69 -3.81
N ASN A 58 13.53 -6.24 -3.67
CA ASN A 58 14.23 -6.27 -2.38
C ASN A 58 14.69 -4.88 -1.93
N GLU A 59 15.03 -3.99 -2.85
CA GLU A 59 15.40 -2.60 -2.54
C GLU A 59 14.16 -1.80 -2.10
N ARG A 60 13.03 -1.91 -2.82
CA ARG A 60 11.77 -1.30 -2.36
C ARG A 60 11.30 -1.88 -1.02
N MET A 61 11.43 -3.20 -0.82
CA MET A 61 11.12 -3.84 0.46
C MET A 61 12.02 -3.33 1.59
N GLY A 62 13.29 -3.08 1.31
CA GLY A 62 14.24 -2.51 2.26
C GLY A 62 13.84 -1.12 2.74
N MET A 63 13.25 -0.28 1.88
CA MET A 63 12.71 1.02 2.28
C MET A 63 11.66 0.87 3.39
N TYR A 64 10.73 -0.07 3.23
CA TYR A 64 9.72 -0.36 4.24
C TYR A 64 10.31 -0.93 5.52
N LYS A 65 11.29 -1.84 5.39
CA LYS A 65 11.97 -2.44 6.54
C LYS A 65 12.69 -1.42 7.40
N ILE A 66 13.44 -0.52 6.76
CA ILE A 66 14.10 0.60 7.44
C ILE A 66 13.06 1.50 8.10
N LEU A 67 11.97 1.83 7.40
CA LEU A 67 10.90 2.68 7.94
C LEU A 67 10.27 2.07 9.20
N VAL A 68 9.87 0.80 9.15
CA VAL A 68 9.29 0.07 10.30
C VAL A 68 10.27 -0.04 11.46
N ASN A 69 11.56 -0.29 11.18
CA ASN A 69 12.58 -0.39 12.23
C ASN A 69 12.90 0.97 12.87
N LYS A 70 13.08 2.03 12.07
CA LYS A 70 13.40 3.38 12.54
C LYS A 70 12.27 4.02 13.31
N THR A 71 11.02 3.64 13.01
CA THR A 71 9.85 4.15 13.72
C THR A 71 9.55 3.37 15.01
N ALA A 72 10.14 2.19 15.21
CA ALA A 72 9.82 1.29 16.33
C ALA A 72 9.89 1.98 17.70
N SER A 73 10.97 2.72 17.97
CA SER A 73 11.17 3.40 19.25
C SER A 73 10.11 4.46 19.56
N TYR A 74 9.52 5.08 18.53
CA TYR A 74 8.46 6.06 18.71
C TYR A 74 7.10 5.40 19.04
N PHE A 75 6.96 4.10 18.72
CA PHE A 75 5.78 3.31 19.04
C PHE A 75 5.83 2.68 20.44
N GLU A 76 7.00 2.59 21.08
CA GLU A 76 7.19 1.88 22.37
C GLU A 76 6.29 2.39 23.51
N ASN A 77 5.94 3.68 23.50
CA ASN A 77 5.05 4.27 24.51
C ASN A 77 3.55 4.08 24.18
N ILE A 78 3.22 3.59 22.98
CA ILE A 78 1.86 3.52 22.45
C ILE A 78 1.41 2.06 22.32
N VAL A 79 2.33 1.16 21.97
CA VAL A 79 2.04 -0.26 21.72
C VAL A 79 3.10 -1.16 22.35
N ALA A 80 2.75 -2.42 22.60
CA ALA A 80 3.60 -3.33 23.38
C ALA A 80 4.86 -3.84 22.64
N ASN A 81 4.83 -3.89 21.31
CA ASN A 81 5.96 -4.34 20.49
C ASN A 81 5.84 -3.80 19.06
N ASN A 82 6.91 -3.92 18.28
CA ASN A 82 6.95 -3.38 16.93
C ASN A 82 6.01 -4.11 15.96
N ASP A 83 5.48 -5.30 16.27
CA ASP A 83 4.47 -5.97 15.42
C ASP A 83 3.15 -5.17 15.38
N GLN A 84 2.92 -4.30 16.37
CA GLN A 84 1.79 -3.37 16.42
C GLN A 84 2.06 -2.02 15.73
N ASN A 85 3.23 -1.83 15.12
CA ASN A 85 3.52 -0.66 14.31
C ASN A 85 2.57 -0.60 13.11
N ILE A 86 1.81 0.48 12.98
CA ILE A 86 0.78 0.61 11.94
C ILE A 86 1.38 0.81 10.53
N LEU A 87 2.69 0.96 10.40
CA LEU A 87 3.36 1.01 9.11
C LEU A 87 3.56 -0.38 8.47
N TRP A 88 3.28 -1.48 9.19
CA TRP A 88 3.35 -2.85 8.65
C TRP A 88 2.41 -3.10 7.46
N GLY A 89 1.33 -2.31 7.33
CA GLY A 89 0.44 -2.35 6.18
C GLY A 89 1.16 -2.23 4.84
N LEU A 90 2.17 -1.35 4.77
CA LEU A 90 2.90 -1.03 3.56
C LEU A 90 3.74 -2.22 3.03
N PRO A 91 4.69 -2.80 3.80
CA PRO A 91 5.49 -3.93 3.33
C PRO A 91 4.67 -5.20 3.09
N LEU A 92 3.63 -5.45 3.89
CA LEU A 92 2.77 -6.61 3.67
C LEU A 92 2.00 -6.49 2.36
N GLN A 93 1.44 -5.31 2.05
CA GLN A 93 0.75 -5.10 0.78
C GLN A 93 1.69 -5.26 -0.41
N HIS A 94 2.91 -4.73 -0.31
CA HIS A 94 3.94 -4.95 -1.33
C HIS A 94 4.29 -6.43 -1.51
N GLY A 95 4.39 -7.18 -0.40
CA GLY A 95 4.63 -8.62 -0.42
C GLY A 95 3.51 -9.44 -1.08
N TRP A 96 2.25 -9.08 -0.84
CA TRP A 96 1.12 -9.69 -1.52
C TRP A 96 1.14 -9.37 -3.03
N GLN A 97 1.44 -8.14 -3.42
CA GLN A 97 1.55 -7.77 -4.84
C GLN A 97 2.65 -8.57 -5.55
N TYR A 98 3.79 -8.79 -4.88
CA TYR A 98 4.88 -9.62 -5.40
C TYR A 98 4.44 -11.08 -5.62
N ARG A 99 3.95 -11.76 -4.56
CA ARG A 99 3.57 -13.18 -4.64
C ARG A 99 2.47 -13.47 -5.65
N THR A 100 1.61 -12.49 -5.93
CA THR A 100 0.48 -12.66 -6.85
C THR A 100 0.79 -12.24 -8.29
N GLY A 101 2.05 -11.86 -8.57
CA GLY A 101 2.51 -11.44 -9.90
C GLY A 101 2.04 -10.03 -10.30
N ARG A 102 1.48 -9.26 -9.37
CA ARG A 102 0.93 -7.93 -9.64
C ARG A 102 2.01 -6.89 -9.91
N LEU A 103 3.24 -7.09 -9.45
CA LEU A 103 4.37 -6.20 -9.72
C LEU A 103 5.05 -6.46 -11.08
N ALA A 104 4.76 -7.60 -11.72
CA ALA A 104 5.37 -8.01 -12.98
C ALA A 104 4.81 -7.24 -14.19
N ASP A 105 5.45 -7.35 -15.35
CA ASP A 105 4.93 -6.77 -16.59
C ASP A 105 3.58 -7.42 -16.99
N PRO A 106 2.47 -6.66 -17.02
CA PRO A 106 1.17 -7.22 -17.38
C PRO A 106 1.03 -7.53 -18.88
N ARG A 107 1.89 -6.97 -19.75
CA ARG A 107 1.72 -7.04 -21.21
C ARG A 107 2.22 -8.36 -21.81
N GLN A 108 3.38 -8.84 -21.39
CA GLN A 108 4.10 -9.90 -22.13
C GLN A 108 4.25 -11.24 -21.38
N ARG A 109 3.81 -11.31 -20.10
CA ARG A 109 3.93 -12.51 -19.24
C ARG A 109 5.31 -13.20 -19.27
N LYS A 110 6.37 -12.44 -19.55
CA LYS A 110 7.79 -12.84 -19.64
C LYS A 110 8.65 -11.63 -19.30
N GLY A 111 9.90 -11.85 -18.91
CA GLY A 111 10.82 -10.74 -18.60
C GLY A 111 10.68 -10.24 -17.16
N CYS A 112 10.37 -8.94 -16.99
CA CYS A 112 10.33 -8.28 -15.69
C CYS A 112 9.25 -8.85 -14.76
N GLY A 113 9.65 -9.31 -13.58
CA GLY A 113 8.81 -9.93 -12.56
C GLY A 113 8.45 -11.39 -12.84
N TYR A 114 9.06 -12.03 -13.85
CA TYR A 114 8.85 -13.44 -14.18
C TYR A 114 10.15 -14.23 -14.06
N GLU A 115 10.05 -15.51 -13.69
CA GLU A 115 11.20 -16.42 -13.56
C GLU A 115 12.02 -16.57 -14.86
N SER A 116 11.36 -16.42 -16.01
CA SER A 116 12.02 -16.48 -17.34
C SER A 116 12.91 -15.27 -17.65
N GLY A 117 12.87 -14.22 -16.82
CA GLY A 117 13.67 -13.01 -16.97
C GLY A 117 14.29 -12.58 -15.64
N ASP A 118 13.86 -11.43 -15.14
CA ASP A 118 14.28 -10.93 -13.82
C ASP A 118 13.11 -10.99 -12.85
N PRO A 119 13.08 -11.96 -11.92
CA PRO A 119 11.97 -12.14 -10.98
C PRO A 119 11.87 -11.02 -9.93
N LEU A 120 12.94 -10.24 -9.69
CA LEU A 120 12.94 -9.15 -8.73
C LEU A 120 12.59 -7.80 -9.37
N CYS A 121 12.62 -7.71 -10.69
CA CYS A 121 12.20 -6.52 -11.42
C CYS A 121 10.72 -6.19 -11.16
N ILE A 122 10.46 -4.92 -10.89
CA ILE A 122 9.12 -4.33 -10.79
C ILE A 122 8.85 -3.52 -12.06
N SER A 123 7.75 -3.82 -12.73
CA SER A 123 7.42 -3.19 -14.01
C SER A 123 6.71 -1.85 -13.83
N VAL A 124 7.18 -0.80 -14.52
CA VAL A 124 6.50 0.51 -14.65
C VAL A 124 5.28 0.48 -15.60
N ASP A 125 4.99 -0.69 -16.19
CA ASP A 125 3.70 -0.94 -16.83
C ASP A 125 2.67 -1.53 -15.88
N SER A 126 3.07 -1.93 -14.67
CA SER A 126 2.14 -2.45 -13.69
C SER A 126 1.46 -1.30 -12.95
N TRP A 127 0.13 -1.25 -13.05
CA TRP A 127 -0.70 -0.34 -12.26
C TRP A 127 -0.43 -0.54 -10.76
N TRP A 128 -0.34 -1.79 -10.30
CA TRP A 128 -0.09 -2.10 -8.90
C TRP A 128 1.28 -1.61 -8.43
N ALA A 129 2.31 -1.73 -9.28
CA ALA A 129 3.65 -1.26 -8.99
C ALA A 129 3.71 0.27 -8.90
N ASP A 130 3.04 0.96 -9.82
CA ASP A 130 2.97 2.42 -9.87
C ASP A 130 2.23 2.96 -8.65
N MET A 131 1.06 2.40 -8.31
CA MET A 131 0.33 2.78 -7.09
C MET A 131 1.15 2.53 -5.82
N ASN A 132 1.84 1.39 -5.75
CA ASN A 132 2.67 1.06 -4.60
C ASN A 132 3.93 1.93 -4.50
N TYR A 133 4.47 2.44 -5.62
CA TYR A 133 5.58 3.39 -5.59
C TYR A 133 5.24 4.60 -4.72
N PHE A 134 4.05 5.17 -4.88
CA PHE A 134 3.61 6.33 -4.10
C PHE A 134 3.43 5.99 -2.61
N LEU A 135 2.98 4.76 -2.31
CA LEU A 135 2.93 4.22 -0.96
C LEU A 135 4.29 3.76 -0.42
N SER A 136 5.36 3.84 -1.20
CA SER A 136 6.74 3.54 -0.77
C SER A 136 7.56 4.82 -0.64
N ALA A 137 7.70 5.56 -1.74
CA ALA A 137 8.56 6.73 -1.84
C ALA A 137 8.08 7.88 -0.95
N LEU A 138 6.79 8.22 -0.95
CA LEU A 138 6.27 9.36 -0.17
C LEU A 138 6.41 9.16 1.34
N PRO A 139 5.93 8.05 1.95
CA PRO A 139 6.16 7.84 3.38
C PRO A 139 7.64 7.76 3.73
N PHE A 140 8.45 7.06 2.93
CA PHE A 140 9.88 6.92 3.21
C PHE A 140 10.61 8.27 3.17
N LEU A 141 10.40 9.07 2.13
CA LEU A 141 11.07 10.37 1.97
C LEU A 141 10.52 11.42 2.95
N ALA A 142 9.24 11.36 3.33
CA ALA A 142 8.71 12.19 4.40
C ALA A 142 9.27 11.81 5.79
N ALA A 143 9.55 10.52 6.04
CA ALA A 143 10.25 10.09 7.25
C ALA A 143 11.71 10.60 7.29
N VAL A 144 12.35 10.69 6.12
CA VAL A 144 13.67 11.33 6.00
C VAL A 144 13.56 12.83 6.29
N ASP A 145 12.62 13.52 5.65
CA ASP A 145 12.39 14.97 5.80
C ASP A 145 12.04 15.38 7.24
N SER A 146 11.23 14.57 7.94
CA SER A 146 10.87 14.77 9.36
C SER A 146 11.97 14.41 10.36
N GLY A 147 13.12 13.91 9.89
CA GLY A 147 14.27 13.55 10.73
C GLY A 147 14.12 12.22 11.47
N VAL A 148 12.99 11.51 11.34
CA VAL A 148 12.76 10.17 11.95
C VAL A 148 13.83 9.16 11.52
N MET A 149 14.35 9.30 10.30
CA MET A 149 15.35 8.38 9.77
C MET A 149 16.78 8.64 10.30
N GLY A 150 17.03 9.80 10.91
CA GLY A 150 18.34 10.17 11.46
C GLY A 150 19.42 10.45 10.41
N ILE A 151 19.03 10.84 9.19
CA ILE A 151 19.91 11.24 8.09
C ILE A 151 19.41 12.56 7.49
N SER A 152 20.27 13.27 6.76
CA SER A 152 19.91 14.52 6.09
C SER A 152 19.02 14.27 4.86
N SER A 153 18.14 15.22 4.55
CA SER A 153 17.14 15.12 3.48
C SER A 153 17.72 15.03 2.06
N ASP A 154 18.98 15.41 1.89
CA ASP A 154 19.72 15.33 0.63
C ASP A 154 20.52 14.01 0.47
N GLN A 155 20.54 13.14 1.49
CA GLN A 155 21.32 11.90 1.50
C GLN A 155 20.61 10.69 0.90
N VAL A 156 19.39 10.83 0.38
CA VAL A 156 18.66 9.73 -0.29
C VAL A 156 18.30 10.13 -1.71
N MET A 157 18.56 9.23 -2.65
CA MET A 157 18.13 9.35 -4.03
C MET A 157 17.55 8.02 -4.51
N LEU A 158 16.32 8.05 -5.00
CA LEU A 158 15.66 6.94 -5.66
C LEU A 158 16.01 6.96 -7.14
N LEU A 159 16.24 5.80 -7.73
CA LEU A 159 16.41 5.69 -9.17
C LEU A 159 15.06 5.84 -9.90
N PRO A 160 15.07 6.51 -11.06
CA PRO A 160 13.89 6.56 -11.91
C PRO A 160 13.62 5.20 -12.57
N PRO A 161 12.36 4.94 -12.97
CA PRO A 161 12.07 3.79 -13.83
C PRO A 161 12.73 3.92 -15.21
N PRO A 162 12.79 2.84 -16.00
CA PRO A 162 13.30 2.90 -17.37
C PRO A 162 12.51 3.82 -18.32
N LYS A 163 11.24 4.12 -18.02
CA LYS A 163 10.35 5.01 -18.79
C LYS A 163 9.39 5.76 -17.87
N ASP A 164 8.73 6.78 -18.41
CA ASP A 164 7.76 7.61 -17.67
C ASP A 164 8.34 8.29 -16.42
N GLN A 165 9.65 8.53 -16.42
CA GLN A 165 10.42 9.02 -15.27
C GLN A 165 9.85 10.28 -14.62
N THR A 166 9.31 11.19 -15.44
CA THR A 166 8.75 12.47 -14.98
C THR A 166 7.46 12.32 -14.17
N LYS A 167 6.83 11.13 -14.16
CA LYS A 167 5.65 10.86 -13.34
C LYS A 167 6.02 10.56 -11.87
N PHE A 168 7.29 10.35 -11.56
CA PHE A 168 7.76 9.91 -10.24
C PHE A 168 8.69 10.94 -9.61
N CYS A 169 8.50 11.21 -8.33
CA CYS A 169 9.46 11.99 -7.54
C CYS A 169 10.54 11.07 -6.96
N LEU A 170 11.79 11.52 -6.91
CA LEU A 170 12.97 10.67 -6.69
C LEU A 170 13.76 11.00 -5.43
N ASN A 171 13.47 12.12 -4.78
CA ASN A 171 14.12 12.58 -3.55
C ASN A 171 13.19 13.55 -2.81
N VAL A 172 13.55 13.91 -1.58
CA VAL A 172 12.74 14.79 -0.72
C VAL A 172 12.33 16.08 -1.44
N SER A 173 13.27 16.80 -2.05
CA SER A 173 13.00 18.06 -2.74
C SER A 173 12.00 17.89 -3.91
N SER A 174 12.22 16.90 -4.77
CA SER A 174 11.30 16.62 -5.89
C SER A 174 9.91 16.19 -5.44
N CYS A 175 9.80 15.43 -4.33
CA CYS A 175 8.52 14.99 -3.79
C CYS A 175 7.77 16.14 -3.11
N LEU A 176 8.46 17.01 -2.38
CA LEU A 176 7.87 18.24 -1.83
C LEU A 176 7.37 19.16 -2.95
N SER A 177 8.12 19.29 -4.03
CA SER A 177 7.70 20.12 -5.17
C SER A 177 6.51 19.54 -5.93
N SER A 178 6.46 18.22 -6.11
CA SER A 178 5.43 17.56 -6.94
C SER A 178 4.17 17.23 -6.16
N PHE A 179 4.32 16.90 -4.87
CA PHE A 179 3.25 16.39 -3.99
C PHE A 179 3.25 17.09 -2.62
N PRO A 180 3.23 18.44 -2.56
CA PRO A 180 3.41 19.18 -1.31
C PRO A 180 2.36 18.81 -0.27
N GLU A 181 1.10 18.66 -0.66
CA GLU A 181 0.01 18.31 0.25
C GLU A 181 0.17 16.91 0.83
N THR A 182 0.51 15.91 0.00
CA THR A 182 0.68 14.53 0.46
C THR A 182 1.92 14.40 1.34
N MET A 183 3.04 15.05 0.99
CA MET A 183 4.23 15.11 1.84
C MET A 183 3.91 15.78 3.18
N SER A 184 3.14 16.87 3.19
CA SER A 184 2.70 17.52 4.43
C SER A 184 1.88 16.58 5.31
N LYS A 185 0.96 15.78 4.75
CA LYS A 185 0.17 14.81 5.53
C LYS A 185 1.05 13.71 6.14
N TRP A 186 2.04 13.20 5.41
CA TRP A 186 3.01 12.26 5.97
C TRP A 186 3.87 12.92 7.06
N ASN A 187 4.34 14.15 6.86
CA ASN A 187 5.07 14.89 7.88
C ASN A 187 4.24 15.11 9.14
N THR A 188 2.94 15.45 9.00
CA THR A 188 2.02 15.54 10.15
C THR A 188 1.90 14.20 10.87
N PHE A 189 1.81 13.08 10.15
CA PHE A 189 1.84 11.75 10.77
C PHE A 189 3.12 11.53 11.60
N TYR A 190 4.30 11.84 11.07
CA TYR A 190 5.56 11.68 11.79
C TYR A 190 5.72 12.63 12.98
N GLN A 191 5.24 13.87 12.87
CA GLN A 191 5.20 14.81 13.99
C GLN A 191 4.34 14.27 15.13
N HIS A 192 3.15 13.73 14.83
CA HIS A 192 2.31 13.09 15.84
C HIS A 192 2.93 11.80 16.37
N LEU A 193 3.66 11.04 15.56
CA LEU A 193 4.39 9.87 16.03
C LEU A 193 5.49 10.23 17.04
N GLN A 194 6.13 11.39 16.89
CA GLN A 194 7.13 11.92 17.81
C GLN A 194 6.54 12.57 19.07
N ASP A 195 5.25 12.87 19.07
CA ASP A 195 4.54 13.49 20.20
C ASP A 195 4.12 12.42 21.23
N PRO A 196 4.65 12.46 22.48
CA PRO A 196 4.30 11.49 23.53
C PRO A 196 2.81 11.51 23.94
N SER A 197 2.06 12.56 23.59
CA SER A 197 0.64 12.69 23.88
C SER A 197 -0.28 12.06 22.82
N SER A 198 0.28 11.62 21.69
CA SER A 198 -0.49 11.01 20.61
C SER A 198 -1.05 9.66 21.01
N SER A 199 -2.35 9.46 20.75
CA SER A 199 -3.01 8.17 20.89
C SER A 199 -2.84 7.32 19.64
N PHE A 200 -2.99 6.00 19.79
CA PHE A 200 -3.00 5.05 18.67
C PHE A 200 -4.07 5.41 17.62
N GLU A 201 -5.26 5.83 18.05
CA GLU A 201 -6.34 6.25 17.16
C GLU A 201 -5.99 7.53 16.38
N ASN A 202 -5.35 8.51 17.04
CA ASN A 202 -4.86 9.71 16.35
C ASN A 202 -3.83 9.35 15.28
N LEU A 203 -2.88 8.45 15.59
CA LEU A 203 -1.90 8.01 14.60
C LEU A 203 -2.54 7.32 13.41
N LEU A 204 -3.57 6.49 13.63
CA LEU A 204 -4.34 5.88 12.53
C LEU A 204 -5.00 6.93 11.65
N LYS A 205 -5.58 7.98 12.24
CA LYS A 205 -6.21 9.08 11.48
C LYS A 205 -5.20 9.76 10.56
N TYR A 206 -4.01 10.09 11.06
CA TYR A 206 -2.99 10.75 10.25
C TYR A 206 -2.36 9.82 9.21
N LEU A 207 -2.12 8.55 9.57
CA LEU A 207 -1.65 7.53 8.64
C LEU A 207 -2.62 7.40 7.46
N TRP A 208 -3.92 7.21 7.73
CA TRP A 208 -4.91 7.00 6.70
C TRP A 208 -5.14 8.24 5.84
N ALA A 209 -5.08 9.45 6.42
CA ALA A 209 -5.14 10.69 5.66
C ALA A 209 -3.97 10.79 4.65
N ALA A 210 -2.75 10.47 5.06
CA ALA A 210 -1.58 10.48 4.19
C ALA A 210 -1.61 9.36 3.14
N HIS A 211 -2.05 8.16 3.55
CA HIS A 211 -2.17 6.99 2.68
C HIS A 211 -3.18 7.22 1.54
N VAL A 212 -4.40 7.69 1.85
CA VAL A 212 -5.42 7.99 0.83
C VAL A 212 -4.94 9.11 -0.10
N SER A 213 -4.32 10.17 0.44
CA SER A 213 -3.74 11.25 -0.37
C SER A 213 -2.66 10.77 -1.34
N SER A 214 -1.91 9.72 -0.97
CA SER A 214 -0.89 9.12 -1.85
C SER A 214 -1.52 8.38 -3.04
N LEU A 215 -2.70 7.78 -2.85
CA LEU A 215 -3.40 7.03 -3.90
C LEU A 215 -4.30 7.89 -4.78
N ASP A 216 -4.86 9.00 -4.26
CA ASP A 216 -5.75 9.87 -5.04
C ASP A 216 -5.05 10.40 -6.30
N TYR A 217 -3.80 10.86 -6.17
CA TYR A 217 -3.02 11.30 -7.34
C TYR A 217 -2.65 10.13 -8.25
N ALA A 218 -2.06 9.07 -7.68
CA ALA A 218 -1.54 7.94 -8.45
C ALA A 218 -2.65 7.24 -9.27
N SER A 219 -3.83 7.05 -8.68
CA SER A 219 -4.97 6.40 -9.35
C SER A 219 -5.39 7.12 -10.62
N ARG A 220 -5.34 8.46 -10.64
CA ARG A 220 -5.73 9.28 -11.79
C ARG A 220 -4.69 9.22 -12.92
N ILE A 221 -3.40 9.29 -12.58
CA ILE A 221 -2.33 9.41 -13.60
C ILE A 221 -1.85 8.09 -14.21
N PHE A 222 -2.24 6.97 -13.59
CA PHE A 222 -1.95 5.61 -14.06
C PHE A 222 -3.19 4.84 -14.47
N GLU A 223 -4.37 5.46 -14.55
CA GLU A 223 -5.60 4.80 -15.01
C GLU A 223 -5.41 4.07 -16.36
N ASP A 224 -4.58 4.62 -17.25
CA ASP A 224 -4.20 4.02 -18.54
C ASP A 224 -3.55 2.63 -18.40
N ARG A 225 -2.85 2.36 -17.29
CA ARG A 225 -2.21 1.07 -17.04
C ARG A 225 -3.19 -0.06 -16.85
N LEU A 226 -4.42 0.25 -16.42
CA LEU A 226 -5.46 -0.76 -16.26
C LEU A 226 -5.86 -1.40 -17.60
N GLU A 227 -5.59 -0.76 -18.74
CA GLU A 227 -5.82 -1.32 -20.08
C GLU A 227 -4.96 -2.56 -20.37
N TYR A 228 -3.86 -2.77 -19.64
CA TYR A 228 -3.01 -3.95 -19.80
C TYR A 228 -3.52 -5.18 -19.06
N TYR A 229 -4.59 -5.04 -18.28
CA TYR A 229 -5.14 -6.11 -17.46
C TYR A 229 -6.44 -6.66 -18.06
N SER A 230 -6.81 -7.87 -17.63
CA SER A 230 -8.15 -8.40 -17.90
C SER A 230 -9.20 -7.48 -17.25
N LYS A 231 -10.41 -7.41 -17.82
CA LYS A 231 -11.48 -6.58 -17.23
C LYS A 231 -11.72 -6.89 -15.75
N PRO A 232 -11.81 -8.16 -15.30
CA PRO A 232 -11.95 -8.47 -13.87
C PRO A 232 -10.81 -7.92 -12.99
N GLU A 233 -9.56 -7.98 -13.44
CA GLU A 233 -8.42 -7.47 -12.65
C GLU A 233 -8.38 -5.94 -12.66
N ALA A 234 -8.68 -5.31 -13.79
CA ALA A 234 -8.79 -3.85 -13.89
C ALA A 234 -9.89 -3.31 -12.97
N ASP A 235 -11.07 -3.94 -13.00
CA ASP A 235 -12.19 -3.57 -12.12
C ASP A 235 -11.83 -3.82 -10.64
N PHE A 236 -11.08 -4.89 -10.32
CA PHE A 236 -10.57 -5.12 -8.97
C PHE A 236 -9.58 -4.03 -8.52
N GLY A 237 -8.68 -3.56 -9.37
CA GLY A 237 -7.79 -2.43 -9.07
C GLY A 237 -8.56 -1.16 -8.71
N ARG A 238 -9.60 -0.80 -9.48
CA ARG A 238 -10.49 0.34 -9.15
C ARG A 238 -11.22 0.15 -7.82
N ASN A 239 -11.80 -1.04 -7.63
CA ASN A 239 -12.51 -1.38 -6.40
C ASN A 239 -11.59 -1.37 -5.18
N TRP A 240 -10.30 -1.70 -5.36
CA TRP A 240 -9.31 -1.66 -4.31
C TRP A 240 -9.07 -0.25 -3.80
N CYS A 241 -8.95 0.76 -4.68
CA CYS A 241 -8.84 2.16 -4.27
C CYS A 241 -10.03 2.61 -3.40
N VAL A 242 -11.25 2.26 -3.83
CA VAL A 242 -12.48 2.57 -3.08
C VAL A 242 -12.51 1.84 -1.72
N ALA A 243 -12.08 0.58 -1.69
CA ALA A 243 -12.01 -0.17 -0.44
C ALA A 243 -11.03 0.44 0.55
N VAL A 244 -9.91 0.97 0.07
CA VAL A 244 -8.94 1.70 0.90
C VAL A 244 -9.57 2.93 1.56
N GLU A 245 -10.46 3.66 0.88
CA GLU A 245 -11.20 4.78 1.49
C GLU A 245 -12.10 4.32 2.64
N TYR A 246 -12.75 3.17 2.50
CA TYR A 246 -13.55 2.59 3.59
C TYR A 246 -12.71 2.12 4.76
N LEU A 247 -11.56 1.48 4.50
CA LEU A 247 -10.60 1.11 5.55
C LEU A 247 -10.11 2.35 6.29
N ALA A 248 -9.79 3.42 5.56
CA ALA A 248 -9.41 4.71 6.11
C ALA A 248 -10.50 5.32 6.98
N ALA A 249 -11.75 5.36 6.50
CA ALA A 249 -12.89 5.87 7.27
C ALA A 249 -13.16 5.07 8.55
N SER A 250 -12.82 3.77 8.55
CA SER A 250 -12.93 2.89 9.73
C SER A 250 -11.70 2.91 10.65
N LEU A 251 -10.67 3.69 10.32
CA LEU A 251 -9.38 3.70 11.00
C LEU A 251 -8.81 2.28 11.18
N PHE A 252 -8.87 1.46 10.12
CA PHE A 252 -8.45 0.07 10.21
C PHE A 252 -6.97 -0.04 10.64
N PRO A 253 -6.64 -0.76 11.73
CA PRO A 253 -5.26 -0.89 12.18
C PRO A 253 -4.43 -1.80 11.27
N THR A 254 -3.38 -1.25 10.68
CA THR A 254 -2.49 -1.92 9.72
C THR A 254 -1.25 -2.51 10.39
N THR A 255 -1.46 -3.26 11.48
CA THR A 255 -0.40 -3.97 12.22
C THR A 255 0.00 -5.27 11.52
N LEU A 256 1.15 -5.85 11.88
CA LEU A 256 1.70 -7.05 11.23
C LEU A 256 0.67 -8.18 11.14
N VAL A 257 0.19 -8.64 12.29
CA VAL A 257 -0.75 -9.77 12.36
C VAL A 257 -2.08 -9.41 11.71
N ARG A 258 -2.61 -8.21 11.94
CA ARG A 258 -3.92 -7.82 11.42
C ARG A 258 -3.92 -7.70 9.91
N THR A 259 -2.89 -7.12 9.33
CA THR A 259 -2.74 -7.05 7.88
C THR A 259 -2.43 -8.42 7.29
N TYR A 260 -1.61 -9.25 7.94
CA TYR A 260 -1.35 -10.63 7.48
C TYR A 260 -2.64 -11.46 7.39
N GLU A 261 -3.48 -11.43 8.42
CA GLU A 261 -4.77 -12.13 8.43
C GLU A 261 -5.75 -11.57 7.40
N TYR A 262 -5.78 -10.23 7.25
CA TYR A 262 -6.57 -9.56 6.22
C TYR A 262 -6.22 -10.06 4.80
N GLN A 263 -4.92 -10.20 4.50
CA GLN A 263 -4.46 -10.55 3.17
C GLN A 263 -4.82 -11.98 2.73
N LYS A 264 -5.15 -12.88 3.66
CA LYS A 264 -5.66 -14.22 3.34
C LYS A 264 -6.97 -14.17 2.54
N GLY A 265 -7.74 -13.09 2.67
CA GLY A 265 -8.97 -12.85 1.92
C GLY A 265 -8.77 -12.23 0.54
N LEU A 266 -7.56 -11.77 0.21
CA LEU A 266 -7.30 -11.16 -1.10
C LEU A 266 -7.13 -12.22 -2.19
N PRO A 267 -7.41 -11.88 -3.46
CA PRO A 267 -7.17 -12.78 -4.59
C PRO A 267 -5.72 -13.31 -4.61
N PRO A 268 -5.50 -14.63 -4.57
CA PRO A 268 -4.16 -15.23 -4.52
C PRO A 268 -3.42 -15.20 -5.87
N ARG A 269 -4.09 -14.75 -6.93
CA ARG A 269 -3.55 -14.52 -8.27
C ARG A 269 -4.24 -13.31 -8.91
N MET A 270 -3.71 -12.82 -10.01
CA MET A 270 -4.44 -11.89 -10.88
C MET A 270 -5.74 -12.53 -11.38
N LEU A 271 -6.80 -11.73 -11.41
CA LEU A 271 -8.08 -12.14 -11.97
C LEU A 271 -7.98 -12.21 -13.50
N VAL A 272 -8.70 -13.16 -14.08
CA VAL A 272 -8.72 -13.40 -15.53
C VAL A 272 -10.15 -13.39 -16.05
N ASN A 273 -10.31 -13.28 -17.37
CA ASN A 273 -11.62 -13.36 -17.99
C ASN A 273 -12.31 -14.68 -17.62
N GLY A 274 -13.54 -14.58 -17.10
CA GLY A 274 -14.32 -15.72 -16.60
C GLY A 274 -14.39 -15.79 -15.07
N ASP A 275 -13.46 -15.16 -14.34
CA ASP A 275 -13.54 -15.08 -12.89
C ASP A 275 -14.77 -14.25 -12.47
N ARG A 276 -15.64 -14.83 -11.64
CA ARG A 276 -16.85 -14.21 -11.12
C ARG A 276 -17.07 -14.62 -9.67
N ALA A 277 -16.77 -13.73 -8.74
CA ALA A 277 -17.10 -13.95 -7.34
C ALA A 277 -18.63 -14.10 -7.16
N PRO A 278 -19.12 -14.96 -6.26
CA PRO A 278 -18.37 -15.81 -5.33
C PRO A 278 -18.07 -17.23 -5.88
N PHE A 279 -18.00 -17.43 -7.19
CA PHE A 279 -17.94 -18.75 -7.82
C PHE A 279 -16.58 -19.07 -8.49
N ILE A 280 -15.50 -18.39 -8.08
CA ILE A 280 -14.15 -18.68 -8.58
C ILE A 280 -13.68 -19.98 -7.92
N ARG A 281 -13.51 -21.04 -8.70
CA ARG A 281 -13.34 -22.42 -8.21
C ARG A 281 -12.06 -22.65 -7.42
N ASP A 282 -10.99 -21.97 -7.80
CA ASP A 282 -9.67 -22.09 -7.17
C ASP A 282 -9.46 -21.08 -6.03
N PHE A 283 -10.49 -20.30 -5.67
CA PHE A 283 -10.46 -19.40 -4.53
C PHE A 283 -11.16 -20.05 -3.34
N THR A 284 -10.68 -19.76 -2.13
CA THR A 284 -11.40 -20.15 -0.91
C THR A 284 -12.74 -19.42 -0.81
N VAL A 285 -13.63 -19.92 0.06
CA VAL A 285 -14.88 -19.22 0.38
C VAL A 285 -14.60 -17.80 0.87
N PHE A 286 -13.60 -17.63 1.74
CA PHE A 286 -13.23 -16.32 2.27
C PHE A 286 -12.78 -15.36 1.17
N GLN A 287 -11.91 -15.81 0.25
CA GLN A 287 -11.45 -14.99 -0.88
C GLN A 287 -12.58 -14.60 -1.82
N ASN A 288 -13.48 -15.55 -2.14
CA ASN A 288 -14.67 -15.28 -2.96
C ASN A 288 -15.60 -14.26 -2.28
N THR A 289 -15.83 -14.38 -0.97
CA THR A 289 -16.66 -13.44 -0.22
C THR A 289 -16.04 -12.05 -0.20
N VAL A 290 -14.74 -11.91 0.12
CA VAL A 290 -14.07 -10.61 0.12
C VAL A 290 -14.14 -9.96 -1.25
N LEU A 291 -13.81 -10.68 -2.34
CA LEU A 291 -13.88 -10.14 -3.69
C LEU A 291 -15.32 -9.71 -4.08
N LEU A 292 -16.34 -10.45 -3.64
CA LEU A 292 -17.74 -10.08 -3.85
C LEU A 292 -18.10 -8.78 -3.13
N VAL A 293 -17.65 -8.60 -1.88
CA VAL A 293 -17.93 -7.38 -1.12
C VAL A 293 -17.22 -6.18 -1.74
N LEU A 294 -15.94 -6.33 -2.13
CA LEU A 294 -15.17 -5.27 -2.79
C LEU A 294 -15.81 -4.83 -4.12
N SER A 295 -16.34 -5.78 -4.90
CA SER A 295 -16.99 -5.47 -6.19
C SER A 295 -18.40 -4.86 -6.04
N LYS A 296 -19.17 -5.27 -5.02
CA LYS A 296 -20.52 -4.73 -4.78
C LYS A 296 -20.53 -3.40 -4.04
N GLY A 297 -19.50 -3.09 -3.26
CA GLY A 297 -19.35 -1.78 -2.61
C GLY A 297 -19.47 -0.64 -3.62
N LEU A 298 -18.86 -0.78 -4.80
CA LEU A 298 -18.87 0.21 -5.88
C LEU A 298 -20.29 0.48 -6.46
N ILE A 299 -21.12 -0.56 -6.62
CA ILE A 299 -22.46 -0.42 -7.25
C ILE A 299 -23.35 0.53 -6.42
N MET A 300 -23.17 0.54 -5.09
CA MET A 300 -23.94 1.42 -4.22
C MET A 300 -23.33 2.80 -4.03
N THR A 301 -22.00 2.93 -4.04
CA THR A 301 -21.34 4.25 -3.97
C THR A 301 -21.64 5.09 -5.22
N LEU A 302 -21.67 4.46 -6.40
CA LEU A 302 -22.08 5.11 -7.65
C LEU A 302 -23.55 5.56 -7.61
N THR A 303 -24.45 4.73 -7.09
CA THR A 303 -25.87 5.14 -6.92
C THR A 303 -26.04 6.22 -5.84
N PHE A 304 -25.22 6.23 -4.79
CA PHE A 304 -25.25 7.27 -3.77
C PHE A 304 -24.76 8.63 -4.34
N TRP A 305 -23.65 8.64 -5.07
CA TRP A 305 -23.11 9.83 -5.74
C TRP A 305 -24.01 10.36 -6.87
N GLU A 306 -24.63 9.49 -7.66
CA GLU A 306 -25.64 9.90 -8.66
C GLU A 306 -26.88 10.52 -8.01
N ASN A 307 -27.27 10.04 -6.83
CA ASN A 307 -28.39 10.61 -6.07
C ASN A 307 -28.04 11.95 -5.40
N GLU A 308 -26.81 12.14 -4.91
CA GLU A 308 -26.34 13.44 -4.39
C GLU A 308 -26.24 14.51 -5.48
N LYS A 309 -25.75 14.16 -6.69
CA LYS A 309 -25.74 15.09 -7.83
C LYS A 309 -27.15 15.51 -8.27
N LYS A 310 -28.15 14.63 -8.15
CA LYS A 310 -29.56 14.97 -8.41
C LYS A 310 -30.20 15.80 -7.28
N SER A 311 -29.69 15.68 -6.06
CA SER A 311 -30.18 16.44 -4.90
C SER A 311 -29.62 17.86 -4.84
N THR A 312 -28.46 18.12 -5.45
CA THR A 312 -27.79 19.43 -5.47
C THR A 312 -28.12 20.27 -6.72
N SER A 313 -28.90 19.72 -7.65
CA SER A 313 -29.43 20.44 -8.82
C SER A 313 -30.90 20.88 -8.66
N LYS A 314 -31.39 21.02 -7.42
CA LYS A 314 -32.70 21.60 -7.09
C LYS A 314 -32.53 22.81 -6.20
#